data_AF-A0A1Y3KF31-F1
#
_entry.id   AF-A0A1Y3KF31-F1
#
_cell.length_a   1.000
_cell.length_b   1.000
_cell.length_c   1.000
_cell.angle_alpha   90.00
_cell.angle_beta   90.00
_cell.angle_gamma   90.00
#
_symmetry.space_group_name_H-M   'P 1'
#
loop_
_entity.id
_entity.type
_entity.pdbx_description
1 polymer ?
#
loop_
_entity_poly.entity_id
_entity_poly.type
_entity_poly.pdbx_seq_one_letter_code
_entity_poly.pdbx_strand_id
1 'polypeptide(L)'
;MSRFVGVFHLRSRHAVDRGFKVHALHSDNHADAHLEAGDIRNEQGYQDDQTCDFTVIEIASTALAPRRLSWLERITGKLHA
;
A
#
# COMPACT_ATOMS: atom_id res chain seq x y z
N MET A 1 -4.97 0.01 -17.87
CA MET A 1 -5.36 -0.89 -16.77
C MET A 1 -4.67 -0.40 -15.52
N SER A 2 -5.45 -0.07 -14.49
CA SER A 2 -4.93 0.29 -13.18
C SER A 2 -4.22 -0.90 -12.57
N ARG A 3 -3.11 -0.66 -11.89
CA ARG A 3 -2.38 -1.70 -11.14
C ARG A 3 -2.53 -1.39 -9.66
N PHE A 4 -2.61 -2.39 -8.81
CA PHE A 4 -2.76 -2.17 -7.38
C PHE A 4 -1.54 -2.69 -6.64
N VAL A 5 -1.16 -2.00 -5.56
CA VAL A 5 -0.17 -2.47 -4.61
C VAL A 5 -0.75 -2.42 -3.20
N GLY A 6 -0.50 -3.48 -2.42
CA GLY A 6 -0.80 -3.52 -0.99
C GLY A 6 0.45 -3.13 -0.21
N VAL A 7 0.33 -2.14 0.67
CA VAL A 7 1.40 -1.72 1.60
C VAL A 7 1.05 -2.19 3.00
N PHE A 8 1.83 -3.12 3.53
CA PHE A 8 1.60 -3.82 4.79
C PHE A 8 2.52 -3.29 5.87
N HIS A 9 1.94 -2.89 7.00
CA HIS A 9 2.62 -2.33 8.15
C HIS A 9 2.52 -3.31 9.31
N LEU A 10 3.60 -4.05 9.56
CA LEU A 10 3.69 -4.97 10.68
C LEU A 10 4.19 -4.23 11.91
N ARG A 11 3.34 -4.16 12.93
CA ARG A 11 3.67 -3.61 14.25
C ARG A 11 3.79 -4.75 15.25
N SER A 12 4.78 -4.69 16.13
CA SER A 12 4.94 -5.59 17.29
C SER A 12 5.05 -4.73 18.54
N ARG A 13 4.46 -5.17 19.65
CA ARG A 13 4.63 -4.47 20.95
C ARG A 13 6.07 -4.44 21.44
N HIS A 14 6.90 -5.37 20.96
CA HIS A 14 8.24 -5.62 21.49
C HIS A 14 9.37 -5.24 20.51
N ALA A 15 9.04 -4.92 19.26
CA ALA A 15 10.01 -4.47 18.27
C ALA A 15 9.66 -3.08 17.76
N VAL A 16 10.65 -2.19 17.73
CA VAL A 16 10.58 -0.90 17.03
C VAL A 16 10.20 -1.18 15.58
N ASP A 17 9.18 -0.49 15.06
CA ASP A 17 8.53 -0.71 13.76
C ASP A 17 9.52 -1.17 12.67
N ARG A 18 9.25 -2.32 12.05
CA ARG A 18 10.13 -2.95 11.04
C ARG A 18 9.96 -2.36 9.63
N GLY A 19 9.32 -1.20 9.51
CA GLY A 19 8.98 -0.57 8.24
C GLY A 19 7.71 -1.17 7.61
N PHE A 20 7.70 -1.26 6.28
CA PHE A 20 6.55 -1.76 5.52
C PHE A 20 6.99 -2.72 4.42
N LYS A 21 6.09 -3.64 4.06
CA LYS A 21 6.24 -4.51 2.90
C LYS A 21 5.28 -4.07 1.80
N VAL A 22 5.73 -4.12 0.56
CA VAL A 22 4.90 -3.80 -0.60
C VAL A 22 4.71 -5.06 -1.43
N HIS A 23 3.46 -5.39 -1.74
CA HIS A 23 3.10 -6.49 -2.63
C HIS A 23 2.34 -5.95 -3.82
N ALA A 24 2.71 -6.39 -5.03
CA ALA A 24 1.87 -6.19 -6.20
C ALA A 24 0.63 -7.07 -6.09
N LEU A 25 -0.53 -6.49 -6.39
CA LEU A 25 -1.81 -7.17 -6.39
C LEU A 25 -2.25 -7.45 -7.82
N HIS A 26 -2.90 -8.58 -8.04
CA HIS A 26 -3.33 -9.04 -9.37
C HIS A 26 -4.73 -8.55 -9.73
N SER A 27 -5.49 -8.08 -8.74
CA SER A 27 -6.85 -7.60 -8.92
C SER A 27 -6.95 -6.38 -9.84
N ASP A 28 -8.02 -6.31 -10.62
CA ASP A 28 -8.24 -5.24 -11.62
C ASP A 28 -9.09 -4.07 -11.10
N ASN A 29 -9.66 -4.19 -9.90
CA ASN A 29 -10.43 -3.14 -9.26
C ASN A 29 -10.10 -3.03 -7.76
N HIS A 30 -10.42 -1.88 -7.18
CA HIS A 30 -10.06 -1.55 -5.81
C HIS A 30 -10.75 -2.45 -4.76
N ALA A 31 -11.97 -2.91 -5.02
CA ALA A 31 -12.70 -3.76 -4.07
C ALA A 31 -12.03 -5.14 -3.97
N ASP A 32 -11.74 -5.76 -5.11
CA ASP A 32 -11.06 -7.06 -5.17
C ASP A 32 -9.61 -6.96 -4.69
N ALA A 33 -8.92 -5.87 -5.01
CA ALA A 33 -7.57 -5.62 -4.50
C ALA A 33 -7.54 -5.51 -2.96
N HIS A 34 -8.60 -4.97 -2.36
CA HIS A 34 -8.73 -4.90 -0.91
C HIS A 34 -9.00 -6.27 -0.28
N LEU A 35 -9.73 -7.15 -0.97
CA LEU A 35 -9.92 -8.54 -0.54
C LEU A 35 -8.61 -9.33 -0.64
N GLU A 36 -7.92 -9.25 -1.80
CA GLU A 36 -6.62 -9.88 -2.02
C GLU A 36 -5.58 -9.46 -0.98
N ALA A 37 -5.51 -8.16 -0.66
CA ALA A 37 -4.63 -7.67 0.41
C ALA A 37 -5.05 -8.19 1.80
N GLY A 38 -6.34 -8.35 2.05
CA GLY A 38 -6.87 -8.98 3.27
C GLY A 38 -6.45 -10.44 3.41
N ASP A 39 -6.48 -11.20 2.31
CA ASP A 39 -6.06 -12.60 2.27
C ASP A 39 -4.56 -12.73 2.50
N ILE A 40 -3.74 -11.94 1.80
CA ILE A 40 -2.28 -11.87 2.01
C ILE A 40 -1.97 -11.53 3.48
N ARG A 41 -2.72 -10.59 4.08
CA ARG A 41 -2.55 -10.26 5.50
C ARG A 41 -2.80 -11.50 6.35
N ASN A 42 -3.88 -12.24 6.12
CA ASN A 42 -4.25 -13.39 6.94
C ASN A 42 -3.27 -14.56 6.78
N GLU A 43 -2.70 -14.75 5.58
CA GLU A 43 -1.73 -15.83 5.29
C GLU A 43 -0.36 -15.62 5.96
N GLN A 44 0.03 -14.38 6.26
CA GLN A 44 1.37 -14.09 6.79
C GLN A 44 1.64 -14.62 8.22
N GLY A 45 0.60 -15.10 8.94
CA GLY A 45 0.76 -15.79 10.22
C GLY A 45 1.51 -14.97 11.27
N TYR A 46 0.81 -14.06 11.95
CA TYR A 46 1.40 -13.21 12.98
C TYR A 46 1.39 -13.86 14.37
N GLN A 47 2.34 -13.47 15.22
CA GLN A 47 2.32 -13.84 16.64
C GLN A 47 1.30 -13.00 17.43
N ASP A 48 0.89 -13.46 18.61
CA ASP A 48 -0.15 -12.79 19.44
C ASP A 48 0.19 -11.33 19.80
N ASP A 49 1.47 -10.95 19.81
CA ASP A 49 1.96 -9.60 20.09
C ASP A 49 2.08 -8.71 18.83
N GLN A 50 1.72 -9.25 17.66
CA GLN A 50 1.86 -8.62 16.36
C GLN A 50 0.52 -8.25 15.75
N THR A 51 0.49 -7.09 15.10
CA THR A 51 -0.66 -6.60 14.35
C THR A 51 -0.18 -6.12 12.98
N CYS A 52 -0.90 -6.47 11.93
CA CYS A 52 -0.59 -5.99 10.59
C CYS A 52 -1.76 -5.18 10.03
N ASP A 53 -1.51 -3.91 9.76
CA ASP A 53 -2.41 -3.05 8.98
C ASP A 53 -1.98 -3.05 7.52
N PHE A 54 -2.88 -2.71 6.61
CA PHE A 54 -2.50 -2.50 5.21
C PHE A 54 -3.25 -1.34 4.57
N THR A 55 -2.70 -0.85 3.47
CA THR A 55 -3.33 0.15 2.60
C THR A 55 -3.18 -0.31 1.16
N VAL A 56 -4.27 -0.30 0.40
CA VAL A 56 -4.25 -0.55 -1.03
C VAL A 56 -4.06 0.78 -1.75
N ILE A 57 -3.12 0.81 -2.68
CA ILE A 57 -2.81 1.99 -3.49
C ILE A 57 -3.07 1.62 -4.94
N GLU A 58 -3.95 2.38 -5.59
CA GLU A 58 -4.13 2.33 -7.04
C GLU A 58 -2.98 3.09 -7.73
N ILE A 59 -2.30 2.41 -8.63
CA ILE A 59 -1.32 2.97 -9.53
C ILE A 59 -2.01 3.22 -10.88
N ALA A 60 -2.26 4.50 -11.16
CA ALA A 60 -2.80 4.93 -12.43
C ALA A 60 -1.90 4.45 -13.58
N SER A 61 -2.53 4.00 -14.67
CA SER A 61 -1.80 3.55 -15.87
C SER A 61 -1.06 4.67 -16.61
N THR A 62 -1.38 5.92 -16.27
CA THR A 62 -0.89 7.11 -16.95
C THR A 62 -0.15 7.96 -15.93
N ALA A 63 1.09 8.36 -16.27
CA ALA A 63 1.83 9.30 -15.43
C ALA A 63 1.07 10.63 -15.40
N LEU A 64 0.57 11.00 -14.21
CA LEU A 64 -0.28 12.19 -14.04
C LEU A 64 0.50 13.51 -14.16
N ALA A 65 1.84 13.48 -14.12
CA ALA A 65 2.66 14.68 -14.11
C ALA A 65 3.60 14.75 -15.33
N PRO A 66 3.38 15.68 -16.28
CA PRO A 66 4.33 15.96 -17.35
C PRO A 66 5.58 16.71 -16.86
N ARG A 67 5.60 17.13 -15.60
CA ARG A 67 6.71 17.86 -14.94
C ARG A 67 7.17 17.14 -13.67
N ARG A 68 8.37 17.49 -13.19
CA ARG A 68 8.82 17.07 -11.86
C ARG A 68 7.87 17.62 -10.79
N LEU A 69 7.42 16.73 -9.91
CA LEU A 69 6.64 17.10 -8.73
C LEU A 69 7.52 17.89 -7.75
N SER A 70 6.94 18.93 -7.16
CA SER A 70 7.51 19.64 -6.02
C SER A 70 7.57 18.72 -4.79
N TRP A 71 8.38 19.10 -3.80
CA TRP A 71 8.52 18.32 -2.57
C TRP A 71 7.18 18.11 -1.85
N LEU A 72 6.33 19.14 -1.81
CA LEU A 72 5.02 19.06 -1.17
C LEU A 72 4.07 18.10 -1.91
N GLU A 73 4.03 18.16 -3.25
CA GLU A 73 3.21 17.27 -4.09
C GLU A 73 3.65 15.81 -3.94
N ARG A 74 4.96 15.54 -3.80
CA ARG A 74 5.49 14.19 -3.59
C ARG A 74 5.05 13.58 -2.27
N ILE A 75 5.02 14.38 -1.20
CA ILE A 75 4.71 13.89 0.15
C ILE A 75 3.21 13.79 0.36
N THR A 76 2.44 14.73 -0.20
CA THR A 76 0.99 14.79 -0.01
C THR A 76 0.19 14.03 -1.05
N GLY A 77 0.79 13.75 -2.22
CA GLY A 77 0.08 13.20 -3.39
C GLY A 77 -0.93 14.17 -4.02
N LYS A 78 -1.07 15.40 -3.49
CA LYS A 78 -1.98 16.41 -4.01
C LYS A 78 -1.29 17.20 -5.10
N LEU A 79 -1.79 17.09 -6.33
CA LEU A 79 -1.27 17.85 -7.47
C LEU A 79 -1.86 19.27 -7.43
N HIS A 80 -0.98 20.28 -7.50
CA HIS A 80 -1.44 21.64 -7.77
C HIS A 80 -1.60 21.78 -9.28
N ALA A 81 -2.86 21.95 -9.71
CA ALA A 81 -3.22 22.22 -11.09
C ALA A 81 -2.66 23.57 -11.57
#